data_AF-A0A6N3C7S3-F1
#
_entry.id   AF-A0A6N3C7S3-F1
#
_cell.length_a   1.000
_cell.length_b   1.000
_cell.length_c   1.000
_cell.angle_alpha   90.00
_cell.angle_beta   90.00
_cell.angle_gamma   90.00
#
_symmetry.space_group_name_H-M   'P 1'
#
loop_
_entity.id
_entity.type
_entity.pdbx_description
1 polymer ?
#
loop_
_entity_poly.entity_id
_entity_poly.type
_entity_poly.pdbx_seq_one_letter_code
_entity_poly.pdbx_strand_id
1 'polypeptide(L)'
;MNYFSEMLRLPVVDAAGEKIGVVNDLGIATGEVFPRVTALAFQGPGKTPFMISWRKYVERFDEDGVYLKYPATDIRFSYLQPDEVLLARDIMNKQIVDTQGMKVVRVNDIKLSATGDNQLRLLGAEVGARGLLRAIHPLFERVSVKVAQMLGKPLAEDIIAWSYMDLLERSTKQIKLSVSHKTLSELHPADIADIIEQLDPRLRTQVFAQLDTEQAAEAITELDDDELMTEMLEGLSDREASTMLATMDPDDAAALIEELDYEKAEKLLRLMGVKEEKAIRNLLGYEEDTAGRIMTNQFVALPATATVQDAIDALRGLDEDFESIYYVYTTDVEGALTGVLSMRSLVVAEHTDRLKDLAYRDVVWVAPDLDQELVADEMTKYDLVAIPVCDENRHILGIVTVDDALDVIAEEHAEDLQIAGVSVSENNAGESTHAFSWFAQRQYWVLVWAIAACAIAAIVVTPFESLGHMGEAGAREIVTGQGMMALMPVAIMPVVLLASMRMVSFVKNSYLEYDERDDEPKPYLGFFLKTAFIGIVLAAVVFLCGELIATTLFAEANPWAARALLDCFKGAAAVIVATYASAVIYFFVLFRSDEKDQNISGTSLTFAAVLLSAIAYTVIGSLPLL
;
A
#
# COMPACT_ATOMS: atom_id res chain seq x y z
N MET A 1 35.17 -16.88 16.86
CA MET A 1 34.38 -16.65 15.64
C MET A 1 33.06 -17.38 15.69
N ASN A 2 31.96 -16.65 15.53
CA ASN A 2 30.60 -17.23 15.51
C ASN A 2 29.87 -16.96 14.19
N TYR A 3 30.48 -16.16 13.30
CA TYR A 3 29.83 -15.71 12.07
C TYR A 3 30.69 -15.94 10.84
N PHE A 4 30.04 -16.20 9.72
CA PHE A 4 30.69 -16.49 8.45
C PHE A 4 31.49 -15.32 7.91
N SER A 5 31.00 -14.08 8.08
CA SER A 5 31.74 -12.87 7.68
C SER A 5 33.12 -12.75 8.32
N GLU A 6 33.29 -13.24 9.55
CA GLU A 6 34.57 -13.26 10.28
C GLU A 6 35.56 -14.28 9.70
N MET A 7 35.06 -15.31 8.99
CA MET A 7 35.87 -16.33 8.35
C MET A 7 36.37 -15.90 6.97
N LEU A 8 35.62 -15.03 6.29
CA LEU A 8 35.98 -14.57 4.96
C LEU A 8 37.34 -13.86 4.99
N ARG A 9 38.16 -14.13 3.98
CA ARG A 9 39.51 -13.59 3.79
C ARG A 9 40.57 -14.04 4.81
N LEU A 10 40.23 -14.92 5.76
CA LEU A 10 41.24 -15.55 6.62
C LEU A 10 42.28 -16.31 5.78
N PRO A 11 43.56 -16.28 6.16
CA PRO A 11 44.59 -17.02 5.44
C PRO A 11 44.34 -18.52 5.57
N VAL A 12 44.47 -19.23 4.45
CA VAL A 12 44.52 -20.69 4.43
C VAL A 12 45.99 -21.09 4.40
N VAL A 13 46.40 -21.86 5.41
CA VAL A 13 47.79 -22.24 5.65
C VAL A 13 47.90 -23.75 5.57
N ASP A 14 48.88 -24.24 4.82
CA ASP A 14 49.14 -25.67 4.69
C ASP A 14 49.92 -26.26 5.89
N ALA A 15 50.17 -27.56 5.87
CA ALA A 15 50.92 -28.23 6.95
C ALA A 15 52.39 -27.76 7.06
N ALA A 16 52.95 -27.14 6.02
CA ALA A 16 54.31 -26.59 6.02
C ALA A 16 54.35 -25.15 6.56
N GLY A 17 53.20 -24.56 6.90
CA GLY A 17 53.08 -23.18 7.34
C GLY A 17 53.05 -22.17 6.19
N GLU A 18 52.91 -22.63 4.94
CA GLU A 18 52.82 -21.76 3.77
C GLU A 18 51.38 -21.27 3.57
N LYS A 19 51.23 -19.97 3.32
CA LYS A 19 49.94 -19.38 2.98
C LYS A 19 49.59 -19.71 1.52
N ILE A 20 48.64 -20.61 1.33
CA ILE A 20 48.21 -21.07 0.01
C ILE A 20 47.03 -20.26 -0.57
N GLY A 21 46.40 -19.41 0.24
CA GLY A 21 45.29 -18.56 -0.21
C GLY A 21 44.54 -17.88 0.91
N VAL A 22 43.32 -17.44 0.61
CA VAL A 22 42.38 -16.86 1.57
C VAL A 22 40.99 -17.48 1.44
N VAL A 23 40.28 -17.66 2.55
CA VAL A 23 38.91 -18.18 2.55
C VAL A 23 38.01 -17.29 1.70
N ASN A 24 37.29 -17.90 0.77
CA ASN A 24 36.37 -17.21 -0.14
C ASN A 24 34.92 -17.65 0.07
N ASP A 25 34.69 -18.95 0.29
CA ASP A 25 33.36 -19.50 0.49
C ASP A 25 33.39 -20.81 1.30
N LEU A 26 32.25 -21.22 1.83
CA LEU A 26 32.05 -22.52 2.49
C LEU A 26 30.86 -23.24 1.87
N GLY A 27 31.01 -24.54 1.66
CA GLY A 27 29.93 -25.41 1.19
C GLY A 27 29.27 -26.14 2.35
N ILE A 28 27.94 -26.21 2.33
CA ILE A 28 27.11 -27.01 3.24
C ILE A 28 26.30 -28.04 2.45
N ALA A 29 26.02 -29.19 3.06
CA ALA A 29 25.08 -30.16 2.49
C ALA A 29 23.65 -29.85 2.95
N THR A 30 22.70 -29.79 2.01
CA THR A 30 21.28 -29.56 2.31
C THR A 30 20.60 -30.85 2.78
N GLY A 31 19.62 -30.74 3.70
CA GLY A 31 18.84 -31.88 4.22
C GLY A 31 19.08 -32.29 5.67
N GLU A 32 19.99 -31.64 6.39
CA GLU A 32 20.10 -31.75 7.87
C GLU A 32 19.53 -30.48 8.53
N VAL A 33 18.90 -30.62 9.72
CA VAL A 33 18.34 -29.47 10.50
C VAL A 33 19.42 -28.43 10.86
N PHE A 34 20.65 -28.90 11.13
CA PHE A 34 21.82 -28.07 11.36
C PHE A 34 22.96 -28.55 10.46
N PRO A 35 23.00 -28.09 9.19
CA PRO A 35 23.88 -28.66 8.20
C PRO A 35 25.33 -28.36 8.52
N ARG A 36 26.18 -29.36 8.34
CA ARG A 36 27.63 -29.24 8.55
C ARG A 36 28.31 -28.65 7.33
N VAL A 37 29.39 -27.92 7.55
CA VAL A 37 30.30 -27.47 6.49
C VAL A 37 31.03 -28.69 5.91
N THR A 38 30.85 -28.95 4.62
CA THR A 38 31.41 -30.08 3.88
C THR A 38 32.61 -29.70 3.03
N ALA A 39 32.64 -28.45 2.55
CA ALA A 39 33.68 -27.95 1.66
C ALA A 39 34.21 -26.56 2.08
N LEU A 40 35.50 -26.35 1.82
CA LEU A 40 36.15 -25.05 1.91
C LEU A 40 36.51 -24.58 0.50
N ALA A 41 36.03 -23.41 0.11
CA ALA A 41 36.48 -22.71 -1.09
C ALA A 41 37.42 -21.57 -0.69
N PHE A 42 38.62 -21.55 -1.25
CA PHE A 42 39.60 -20.52 -1.00
C PHE A 42 40.20 -20.00 -2.31
N GLN A 43 40.65 -18.76 -2.29
CA GLN A 43 41.25 -18.09 -3.44
C GLN A 43 42.77 -18.09 -3.30
N GLY A 44 43.47 -18.70 -4.27
CA GLY A 44 44.92 -18.75 -4.30
C GLY A 44 45.58 -17.41 -4.71
N PRO A 45 46.92 -17.32 -4.67
CA PRO A 45 47.67 -16.09 -4.97
C PRO A 45 47.41 -15.50 -6.37
N GLY A 46 47.06 -16.35 -7.34
CA GLY A 46 46.70 -15.96 -8.71
C GLY A 46 45.22 -15.64 -8.91
N LYS A 47 44.45 -15.43 -7.84
CA LYS A 47 42.98 -15.30 -7.84
C LYS A 47 42.22 -16.53 -8.35
N THR A 48 42.87 -17.67 -8.48
CA THR A 48 42.25 -18.94 -8.88
C THR A 48 41.44 -19.53 -7.72
N PRO A 49 40.14 -19.81 -7.90
CA PRO A 49 39.33 -20.45 -6.88
C PRO A 49 39.68 -21.94 -6.78
N PHE A 50 39.83 -22.42 -5.55
CA PHE A 50 40.08 -23.81 -5.23
C PHE A 50 39.10 -24.30 -4.19
N MET A 51 38.54 -25.48 -4.39
CA MET A 51 37.61 -26.10 -3.46
C MET A 51 38.17 -27.42 -2.95
N ILE A 52 38.10 -27.64 -1.63
CA ILE A 52 38.61 -28.83 -0.97
C ILE A 52 37.58 -29.36 0.02
N SER A 53 37.61 -30.66 0.30
CA SER A 53 36.76 -31.25 1.35
C SER A 53 37.22 -30.79 2.73
N TRP A 54 36.30 -30.20 3.50
CA TRP A 54 36.54 -29.70 4.86
C TRP A 54 37.07 -30.82 5.75
N ARG A 55 36.31 -31.92 5.87
CA ARG A 55 36.63 -33.07 6.73
C ARG A 55 38.00 -33.68 6.44
N LYS A 56 38.37 -33.77 5.16
CA LYS A 56 39.59 -34.45 4.73
C LYS A 56 40.83 -33.60 4.97
N TYR A 57 40.79 -32.31 4.65
CA TYR A 57 41.98 -31.47 4.58
C TYR A 57 42.11 -30.46 5.71
N VAL A 58 41.02 -29.97 6.31
CA VAL A 58 41.09 -29.02 7.43
C VAL A 58 41.48 -29.77 8.70
N GLU A 59 42.47 -29.25 9.43
CA GLU A 59 42.90 -29.77 10.73
C GLU A 59 42.24 -29.00 11.86
N ARG A 60 42.40 -27.68 11.85
CA ARG A 60 41.88 -26.73 12.83
C ARG A 60 41.63 -25.37 12.18
N PHE A 61 40.85 -24.53 12.83
CA PHE A 61 40.61 -23.14 12.44
C PHE A 61 40.52 -22.27 13.69
N ASP A 62 40.96 -21.03 13.58
CA ASP A 62 40.89 -20.01 14.63
C ASP A 62 40.73 -18.61 14.01
N GLU A 63 40.81 -17.56 14.84
CA GLU A 63 40.63 -16.17 14.42
C GLU A 63 41.74 -15.66 13.49
N ASP A 64 42.88 -16.36 13.44
CA ASP A 64 44.03 -15.97 12.65
C ASP A 64 44.10 -16.71 11.31
N GLY A 65 43.47 -17.89 11.18
CA GLY A 65 43.48 -18.64 9.92
C GLY A 65 42.82 -20.01 9.93
N VAL A 66 42.81 -20.64 8.75
CA VAL A 66 42.40 -22.03 8.54
C VAL A 66 43.64 -22.87 8.23
N TYR A 67 43.88 -23.94 9.00
CA TYR A 67 45.09 -24.76 8.92
C TYR A 67 44.78 -26.14 8.36
N LEU A 68 45.58 -26.57 7.38
CA LEU A 68 45.37 -27.83 6.67
C LEU A 68 46.34 -28.92 7.13
N LYS A 69 45.87 -30.18 7.09
CA LYS A 69 46.60 -31.39 7.50
C LYS A 69 47.76 -31.77 6.57
N TYR A 70 47.77 -31.26 5.34
CA TYR A 70 48.68 -31.69 4.28
C TYR A 70 49.36 -30.49 3.63
N PRO A 71 50.59 -30.65 3.09
CA PRO A 71 51.24 -29.62 2.30
C PRO A 71 50.49 -29.37 0.99
N ALA A 72 50.66 -28.18 0.41
CA ALA A 72 49.94 -27.73 -0.78
C ALA A 72 49.98 -28.72 -1.96
N THR A 73 51.10 -29.44 -2.12
CA THR A 73 51.32 -30.42 -3.21
C THR A 73 50.40 -31.63 -3.15
N ASP A 74 49.92 -31.97 -1.95
CA ASP A 74 49.16 -33.21 -1.69
C ASP A 74 47.64 -32.96 -1.64
N ILE A 75 47.22 -31.70 -1.78
CA ILE A 75 45.83 -31.30 -1.79
C ILE A 75 45.20 -31.61 -3.15
N ARG A 76 44.06 -32.30 -3.15
CA ARG A 76 43.25 -32.55 -4.35
C ARG A 76 41.97 -31.73 -4.31
N PHE A 77 41.63 -31.13 -5.45
CA PHE A 77 40.43 -30.33 -5.61
C PHE A 77 39.16 -31.20 -5.60
N SER A 78 38.10 -30.63 -5.05
CA SER A 78 36.74 -31.16 -5.09
C SER A 78 35.87 -30.30 -5.99
N TYR A 79 34.79 -30.88 -6.50
CA TYR A 79 33.71 -30.17 -7.17
C TYR A 79 32.53 -30.04 -6.20
N LEU A 80 31.73 -28.99 -6.39
CA LEU A 80 30.47 -28.78 -5.66
C LEU A 80 29.50 -29.91 -6.02
N GLN A 81 29.00 -30.64 -5.02
CA GLN A 81 28.00 -31.68 -5.26
C GLN A 81 26.60 -31.07 -5.50
N PRO A 82 25.67 -31.78 -6.15
CA PRO A 82 24.31 -31.26 -6.42
C PRO A 82 23.52 -30.89 -5.15
N ASP A 83 23.77 -31.60 -4.06
CA ASP A 83 23.19 -31.40 -2.72
C ASP A 83 23.99 -30.40 -1.85
N GLU A 84 24.99 -29.72 -2.43
CA GLU A 84 25.77 -28.71 -1.74
C GLU A 84 25.44 -27.28 -2.18
N VAL A 85 25.36 -26.39 -1.19
CA VAL A 85 25.08 -24.96 -1.33
C VAL A 85 26.25 -24.16 -0.77
N LEU A 86 26.61 -23.07 -1.47
CA LEU A 86 27.70 -22.19 -1.07
C LEU A 86 27.17 -21.00 -0.26
N LEU A 87 27.71 -20.78 0.95
CA LEU A 87 27.20 -19.78 1.87
C LEU A 87 27.32 -18.33 1.33
N ALA A 88 28.47 -17.94 0.78
CA ALA A 88 28.66 -16.56 0.28
C ALA A 88 27.91 -16.31 -1.02
N ARG A 89 27.91 -17.30 -1.93
CA ARG A 89 27.30 -17.16 -3.26
C ARG A 89 25.78 -17.29 -3.23
N ASP A 90 25.27 -18.28 -2.51
CA ASP A 90 23.87 -18.72 -2.62
C ASP A 90 22.99 -18.24 -1.45
N ILE A 91 23.57 -17.75 -0.34
CA ILE A 91 22.80 -17.39 0.88
C ILE A 91 23.09 -15.97 1.34
N MET A 92 24.36 -15.58 1.44
CA MET A 92 24.75 -14.27 1.95
C MET A 92 24.26 -13.15 1.02
N ASN A 93 23.72 -12.07 1.59
CA ASN A 93 23.14 -10.94 0.86
C ASN A 93 21.97 -11.30 -0.07
N LYS A 94 21.34 -12.46 0.13
CA LYS A 94 20.15 -12.90 -0.60
C LYS A 94 18.89 -12.67 0.23
N GLN A 95 17.76 -12.51 -0.45
CA GLN A 95 16.44 -12.57 0.16
C GLN A 95 16.08 -14.03 0.43
N ILE A 96 15.53 -14.29 1.60
CA ILE A 96 15.01 -15.58 2.04
C ILE A 96 13.60 -15.35 2.60
N VAL A 97 12.77 -16.39 2.57
CA VAL A 97 11.47 -16.36 3.25
C VAL A 97 11.66 -16.89 4.67
N ASP A 98 11.26 -16.09 5.65
CA ASP A 98 11.14 -16.53 7.04
C ASP A 98 9.75 -17.13 7.25
N THR A 99 9.66 -18.46 7.37
CA THR A 99 8.37 -19.13 7.56
C THR A 99 7.83 -19.03 8.98
N GLN A 100 8.63 -18.56 9.93
CA GLN A 100 8.17 -18.28 11.29
C GLN A 100 7.68 -16.82 11.42
N GLY A 101 8.40 -15.91 10.78
CA GLY A 101 8.11 -14.48 10.79
C GLY A 101 7.17 -13.99 9.70
N MET A 102 6.79 -14.87 8.75
CA MET A 102 5.90 -14.59 7.61
C MET A 102 6.33 -13.34 6.84
N LYS A 103 7.61 -13.27 6.49
CA LYS A 103 8.18 -12.10 5.82
C LYS A 103 9.40 -12.44 5.00
N VAL A 104 9.65 -11.61 4.00
CA VAL A 104 10.87 -11.66 3.22
C VAL A 104 11.97 -10.88 3.94
N VAL A 105 13.12 -11.50 4.13
CA VAL A 105 14.25 -10.87 4.83
C VAL A 105 15.55 -11.09 4.06
N ARG A 106 16.44 -10.10 4.18
CA ARG A 106 17.78 -10.18 3.59
C ARG A 106 18.77 -10.76 4.58
N VAL A 107 19.48 -11.81 4.18
CA VAL A 107 20.57 -12.39 4.98
C VAL A 107 21.75 -11.43 5.00
N ASN A 108 22.02 -10.84 6.15
CA ASN A 108 23.16 -9.92 6.33
C ASN A 108 24.42 -10.67 6.74
N ASP A 109 24.28 -11.73 7.53
CA ASP A 109 25.39 -12.62 7.91
C ASP A 109 24.86 -14.02 8.25
N ILE A 110 25.78 -14.97 8.46
CA ILE A 110 25.44 -16.37 8.70
C ILE A 110 26.07 -16.83 10.01
N LYS A 111 25.26 -17.36 10.92
CA LYS A 111 25.71 -17.82 12.24
C LYS A 111 26.15 -19.28 12.18
N LEU A 112 27.40 -19.51 12.56
CA LEU A 112 28.04 -20.82 12.58
C LEU A 112 28.36 -21.22 14.02
N SER A 113 28.19 -22.51 14.33
CA SER A 113 28.60 -23.12 15.59
C SER A 113 29.76 -24.07 15.35
N ALA A 114 30.88 -23.81 16.04
CA ALA A 114 31.98 -24.78 16.11
C ALA A 114 31.63 -25.90 17.10
N THR A 115 31.86 -27.16 16.71
CA THR A 115 31.74 -28.32 17.59
C THR A 115 33.08 -29.06 17.60
N GLY A 116 33.90 -28.82 18.64
CA GLY A 116 35.30 -29.26 18.68
C GLY A 116 36.19 -28.51 17.68
N ASP A 117 37.37 -29.06 17.39
CA ASP A 117 38.43 -28.32 16.65
C ASP A 117 38.26 -28.32 15.12
N ASN A 118 37.36 -29.13 14.56
CA ASN A 118 37.28 -29.36 13.10
C ASN A 118 35.86 -29.55 12.56
N GLN A 119 34.82 -29.17 13.30
CA GLN A 119 33.45 -29.20 12.78
C GLN A 119 32.79 -27.84 12.91
N LEU A 120 32.22 -27.37 11.80
CA LEU A 120 31.36 -26.20 11.75
C LEU A 120 29.97 -26.62 11.31
N ARG A 121 28.95 -26.14 12.01
CA ARG A 121 27.55 -26.32 11.66
C ARG A 121 26.87 -24.97 11.49
N LEU A 122 25.97 -24.89 10.52
CA LEU A 122 25.11 -23.75 10.31
C LEU A 122 23.98 -23.76 11.34
N LEU A 123 23.79 -22.65 12.05
CA LEU A 123 22.66 -22.45 12.97
C LEU A 123 21.52 -21.68 12.30
N GLY A 124 21.84 -20.63 11.56
CA GLY A 124 20.84 -19.74 10.98
C GLY A 124 21.43 -18.51 10.30
N ALA A 125 20.56 -17.67 9.76
CA ALA A 125 20.89 -16.40 9.13
C ALA A 125 20.63 -15.23 10.09
N GLU A 126 21.57 -14.31 10.18
CA GLU A 126 21.40 -13.03 10.87
C GLU A 126 20.81 -12.00 9.90
N VAL A 127 19.64 -11.47 10.25
CA VAL A 127 18.90 -10.49 9.45
C VAL A 127 18.84 -9.11 10.10
N GLY A 128 19.26 -9.00 11.36
CA GLY A 128 19.27 -7.75 12.10
C GLY A 128 20.39 -6.78 11.72
N ALA A 129 20.30 -5.55 12.26
CA ALA A 129 21.27 -4.47 12.04
C ALA A 129 22.70 -4.83 12.48
N ARG A 130 22.87 -5.78 13.42
CA ARG A 130 24.19 -6.26 13.84
C ARG A 130 24.96 -6.94 12.71
N GLY A 131 24.27 -7.68 11.84
CA GLY A 131 24.87 -8.27 10.65
C GLY A 131 25.40 -7.20 9.68
N LEU A 132 24.61 -6.14 9.43
CA LEU A 132 25.03 -5.00 8.60
C LEU A 132 26.25 -4.27 9.17
N LEU A 133 26.26 -4.01 10.47
CA LEU A 133 27.40 -3.36 11.14
C LEU A 133 28.67 -4.21 11.02
N ARG A 134 28.54 -5.55 11.10
CA ARG A 134 29.66 -6.47 10.96
C ARG A 134 30.18 -6.55 9.52
N ALA A 135 29.29 -6.46 8.53
CA ALA A 135 29.66 -6.38 7.13
C ALA A 135 30.54 -5.14 6.82
N ILE A 136 30.33 -4.02 7.53
CA ILE A 136 31.17 -2.82 7.41
C ILE A 136 32.51 -3.02 8.14
N HIS A 137 32.48 -3.31 9.45
CA HIS A 137 33.67 -3.68 10.22
C HIS A 137 33.28 -4.23 11.62
N PRO A 138 33.92 -5.30 12.13
CA PRO A 138 33.62 -5.86 13.47
C PRO A 138 33.75 -4.86 14.64
N LEU A 139 34.57 -3.82 14.49
CA LEU A 139 34.69 -2.74 15.49
C LEU A 139 33.43 -1.89 15.59
N PHE A 140 32.69 -1.66 14.49
CA PHE A 140 31.47 -0.86 14.51
C PHE A 140 30.38 -1.56 15.33
N GLU A 141 30.20 -2.87 15.14
CA GLU A 141 29.27 -3.65 15.98
C GLU A 141 29.62 -3.50 17.46
N ARG A 142 30.89 -3.70 17.85
CA ARG A 142 31.33 -3.62 19.26
C ARG A 142 31.11 -2.23 19.87
N VAL A 143 31.32 -1.17 19.11
CA VAL A 143 31.09 0.21 19.56
C VAL A 143 29.60 0.47 19.70
N SER A 144 28.81 0.17 18.66
CA SER A 144 27.36 0.39 18.65
C SER A 144 26.65 -0.38 19.75
N VAL A 145 27.02 -1.65 20.00
CA VAL A 145 26.45 -2.45 21.10
C VAL A 145 26.78 -1.82 22.47
N LYS A 146 28.02 -1.36 22.69
CA LYS A 146 28.39 -0.69 23.96
C LYS A 146 27.62 0.61 24.17
N VAL A 147 27.46 1.42 23.11
CA VAL A 147 26.69 2.67 23.17
C VAL A 147 25.21 2.40 23.45
N ALA A 148 24.63 1.42 22.75
CA ALA A 148 23.23 1.05 22.92
C ALA A 148 22.93 0.48 24.32
N GLN A 149 23.86 -0.33 24.87
CA GLN A 149 23.82 -0.79 26.26
C GLN A 149 23.90 0.36 27.27
N MET A 150 24.76 1.37 27.05
CA MET A 150 24.82 2.56 27.91
C MET A 150 23.52 3.38 27.88
N LEU A 151 22.80 3.38 26.76
CA LEU A 151 21.52 4.06 26.58
C LEU A 151 20.30 3.23 27.03
N GLY A 152 20.52 2.05 27.62
CA GLY A 152 19.44 1.19 28.14
C GLY A 152 18.64 0.45 27.07
N LYS A 153 19.10 0.40 25.82
CA LYS A 153 18.46 -0.34 24.71
C LYS A 153 19.48 -1.29 24.07
N PRO A 154 19.60 -2.55 24.52
CA PRO A 154 20.56 -3.48 23.91
C PRO A 154 20.17 -3.78 22.46
N LEU A 155 21.14 -3.76 21.53
CA LEU A 155 20.95 -4.24 20.17
C LEU A 155 20.86 -5.77 20.19
N ALA A 156 19.67 -6.32 19.96
CA ALA A 156 19.44 -7.76 19.90
C ALA A 156 20.08 -8.38 18.65
N GLU A 157 20.37 -9.69 18.72
CA GLU A 157 20.65 -10.52 17.54
C GLU A 157 19.31 -10.99 17.00
N ASP A 158 19.10 -10.85 15.70
CA ASP A 158 17.89 -11.29 15.02
C ASP A 158 18.29 -12.41 14.05
N ILE A 159 18.09 -13.65 14.50
CA ILE A 159 18.59 -14.86 13.86
C ILE A 159 17.42 -15.76 13.51
N ILE A 160 17.29 -16.03 12.23
CA ILE A 160 16.33 -17.01 11.72
C ILE A 160 17.05 -18.34 11.64
N ALA A 161 16.52 -19.35 12.34
CA ALA A 161 17.12 -20.67 12.33
C ALA A 161 17.03 -21.27 10.92
N TRP A 162 18.03 -22.06 10.54
CA TRP A 162 18.08 -22.69 9.22
C TRP A 162 16.82 -23.50 8.87
N SER A 163 16.16 -24.10 9.87
CA SER A 163 14.92 -24.86 9.70
C SER A 163 13.69 -24.03 9.31
N TYR A 164 13.77 -22.70 9.45
CA TYR A 164 12.69 -21.76 9.10
C TYR A 164 13.05 -20.90 7.87
N MET A 165 14.16 -21.22 7.19
CA MET A 165 14.58 -20.51 5.99
C MET A 165 14.15 -21.30 4.75
N ASP A 166 13.43 -20.65 3.84
CA ASP A 166 13.30 -21.16 2.47
C ASP A 166 14.24 -20.40 1.51
N LEU A 167 14.97 -21.15 0.69
CA LEU A 167 15.96 -20.61 -0.24
C LEU A 167 15.33 -20.43 -1.62
N LEU A 168 15.04 -19.18 -1.98
CA LEU A 168 14.38 -18.79 -3.23
C LEU A 168 15.22 -18.92 -4.52
N GLU A 169 16.42 -19.52 -4.50
CA GLU A 169 17.22 -19.71 -5.73
C GLU A 169 17.75 -21.14 -5.92
N ARG A 170 17.22 -21.83 -6.94
CA ARG A 170 18.04 -22.36 -8.05
C ARG A 170 17.20 -22.59 -9.31
N SER A 171 17.60 -21.88 -10.37
CA SER A 171 17.10 -22.06 -11.73
C SER A 171 17.26 -23.50 -12.24
N THR A 172 16.17 -24.01 -12.82
CA THR A 172 16.09 -25.15 -13.76
C THR A 172 16.25 -26.56 -13.15
N LYS A 173 15.09 -27.22 -13.03
CA LYS A 173 14.83 -28.63 -12.70
C LYS A 173 14.80 -28.99 -11.21
N GLN A 174 13.58 -28.98 -10.69
CA GLN A 174 13.14 -29.62 -9.45
C GLN A 174 13.94 -29.19 -8.21
N ILE A 175 13.58 -28.01 -7.69
CA ILE A 175 13.86 -27.69 -6.29
C ILE A 175 12.98 -28.62 -5.46
N LYS A 176 13.59 -29.60 -4.79
CA LYS A 176 12.97 -30.24 -3.63
C LYS A 176 13.35 -29.41 -2.42
N LEU A 177 12.34 -28.77 -1.84
CA LEU A 177 12.39 -28.02 -0.59
C LEU A 177 13.17 -28.82 0.47
N SER A 178 14.23 -28.23 1.01
CA SER A 178 14.88 -28.77 2.19
C SER A 178 14.21 -28.22 3.42
N VAL A 179 13.16 -28.92 3.86
CA VAL A 179 12.72 -29.03 5.26
C VAL A 179 12.50 -27.68 5.97
N SER A 180 11.51 -26.90 5.50
CA SER A 180 10.64 -26.14 6.40
C SER A 180 9.51 -27.08 6.84
N HIS A 181 9.08 -27.02 8.10
CA HIS A 181 8.00 -27.87 8.61
C HIS A 181 6.61 -27.49 8.08
N LYS A 182 6.50 -26.38 7.32
CA LYS A 182 5.35 -26.00 6.50
C LYS A 182 5.81 -25.68 5.09
N THR A 183 5.17 -26.30 4.11
CA THR A 183 5.30 -25.99 2.67
C THR A 183 4.48 -24.71 2.36
N LEU A 184 4.81 -23.94 1.30
CA LEU A 184 3.97 -22.80 0.86
C LEU A 184 2.49 -23.20 0.72
N SER A 185 2.24 -24.44 0.30
CA SER A 185 0.90 -25.02 0.19
C SER A 185 0.16 -25.27 1.51
N GLU A 186 0.77 -24.98 2.66
CA GLU A 186 0.15 -25.11 3.99
C GLU A 186 -0.10 -23.74 4.65
N LEU A 187 0.16 -22.65 3.92
CA LEU A 187 -0.12 -21.29 4.34
C LEU A 187 -1.52 -20.88 3.88
N HIS A 188 -2.10 -19.91 4.57
CA HIS A 188 -3.36 -19.31 4.14
C HIS A 188 -3.11 -18.46 2.88
N PRO A 189 -4.06 -18.36 1.93
CA PRO A 189 -3.94 -17.49 0.75
C PRO A 189 -3.51 -16.05 1.07
N ALA A 190 -4.16 -15.41 2.05
CA ALA A 190 -3.74 -14.09 2.56
C ALA A 190 -2.27 -14.01 3.00
N ASP A 191 -1.74 -15.04 3.68
CA ASP A 191 -0.32 -15.09 4.07
C ASP A 191 0.61 -15.20 2.85
N ILE A 192 0.13 -15.85 1.78
CA ILE A 192 0.86 -16.02 0.53
C ILE A 192 0.87 -14.69 -0.24
N ALA A 193 -0.26 -13.97 -0.28
CA ALA A 193 -0.38 -12.64 -0.85
C ALA A 193 0.60 -11.65 -0.19
N ASP A 194 0.60 -11.57 1.15
CA ASP A 194 1.55 -10.78 1.95
C ASP A 194 3.03 -11.04 1.57
N ILE A 195 3.38 -12.30 1.32
CA ILE A 195 4.72 -12.68 0.90
C ILE A 195 4.99 -12.22 -0.54
N ILE A 196 4.04 -12.44 -1.45
CA ILE A 196 4.13 -12.10 -2.88
C ILE A 196 4.35 -10.60 -3.08
N GLU A 197 3.67 -9.76 -2.31
CA GLU A 197 3.81 -8.30 -2.37
C GLU A 197 5.21 -7.82 -1.98
N GLN A 198 5.79 -8.42 -0.95
CA GLN A 198 7.12 -8.07 -0.43
C GLN A 198 8.29 -8.59 -1.29
N LEU A 199 8.01 -9.46 -2.27
CA LEU A 199 9.03 -10.04 -3.14
C LEU A 199 9.42 -9.10 -4.29
N ASP A 200 10.70 -9.15 -4.65
CA ASP A 200 11.15 -8.55 -5.91
C ASP A 200 10.38 -9.19 -7.10
N PRO A 201 10.04 -8.46 -8.17
CA PRO A 201 9.17 -8.95 -9.26
C PRO A 201 9.60 -10.31 -9.85
N ARG A 202 10.91 -10.54 -9.95
CA ARG A 202 11.46 -11.79 -10.50
C ARG A 202 11.24 -13.01 -9.59
N LEU A 203 11.16 -12.80 -8.27
CA LEU A 203 10.91 -13.86 -7.30
C LEU A 203 9.41 -14.14 -7.18
N ARG A 204 8.60 -13.09 -7.31
CA ARG A 204 7.15 -13.15 -7.29
C ARG A 204 6.57 -14.17 -8.27
N THR A 205 6.92 -14.06 -9.56
CA THR A 205 6.48 -15.01 -10.60
C THR A 205 6.92 -16.46 -10.29
N GLN A 206 8.07 -16.63 -9.64
CA GLN A 206 8.58 -17.97 -9.30
C GLN A 206 7.85 -18.60 -8.12
N VAL A 207 7.44 -17.80 -7.13
CA VAL A 207 6.63 -18.27 -6.00
C VAL A 207 5.22 -18.55 -6.47
N PHE A 208 4.62 -17.65 -7.23
CA PHE A 208 3.27 -17.83 -7.78
C PHE A 208 3.16 -19.07 -8.68
N ALA A 209 4.15 -19.31 -9.56
CA ALA A 209 4.17 -20.51 -10.41
C ALA A 209 4.37 -21.85 -9.66
N GLN A 210 4.60 -21.83 -8.35
CA GLN A 210 4.68 -23.03 -7.51
C GLN A 210 3.37 -23.36 -6.81
N LEU A 211 2.43 -22.40 -6.73
CA LEU A 211 1.11 -22.62 -6.21
C LEU A 211 0.34 -23.54 -7.17
N ASP A 212 -0.56 -24.36 -6.61
CA ASP A 212 -1.57 -24.99 -7.45
C ASP A 212 -2.62 -23.96 -7.89
N THR A 213 -3.49 -24.34 -8.81
CA THR A 213 -4.43 -23.41 -9.44
C THR A 213 -5.46 -22.83 -8.47
N GLU A 214 -5.82 -23.59 -7.44
CA GLU A 214 -6.80 -23.20 -6.42
C GLU A 214 -6.17 -22.20 -5.45
N GLN A 215 -4.98 -22.51 -4.91
CA GLN A 215 -4.25 -21.58 -4.05
C GLN A 215 -3.80 -20.31 -4.78
N ALA A 216 -3.45 -20.42 -6.06
CA ALA A 216 -3.12 -19.26 -6.88
C ALA A 216 -4.34 -18.36 -7.13
N ALA A 217 -5.53 -18.96 -7.20
CA ALA A 217 -6.78 -18.23 -7.38
C ALA A 217 -7.16 -17.48 -6.10
N GLU A 218 -7.15 -18.13 -4.95
CA GLU A 218 -7.45 -17.46 -3.68
C GLU A 218 -6.37 -16.40 -3.33
N ALA A 219 -5.09 -16.70 -3.55
CA ALA A 219 -4.01 -15.78 -3.14
C ALA A 219 -3.85 -14.55 -4.05
N ILE A 220 -4.43 -14.55 -5.26
CA ILE A 220 -4.38 -13.37 -6.13
C ILE A 220 -5.51 -12.39 -5.81
N THR A 221 -6.68 -12.88 -5.36
CA THR A 221 -7.78 -12.04 -4.86
C THR A 221 -7.37 -11.25 -3.61
N GLU A 222 -6.53 -11.85 -2.76
CA GLU A 222 -6.07 -11.26 -1.49
C GLU A 222 -4.93 -10.23 -1.63
N LEU A 223 -4.59 -9.80 -2.85
CA LEU A 223 -3.54 -8.79 -3.06
C LEU A 223 -4.12 -7.37 -2.92
N ASP A 224 -3.36 -6.44 -2.36
CA ASP A 224 -3.78 -5.04 -2.20
C ASP A 224 -3.47 -4.15 -3.44
N ASP A 225 -2.80 -4.71 -4.48
CA ASP A 225 -2.24 -3.95 -5.61
C ASP A 225 -2.77 -4.48 -6.96
N ASP A 226 -3.63 -3.71 -7.63
CA ASP A 226 -4.25 -4.10 -8.91
C ASP A 226 -3.23 -4.21 -10.05
N GLU A 227 -2.20 -3.36 -10.06
CA GLU A 227 -1.11 -3.44 -11.05
C GLU A 227 -0.37 -4.77 -10.89
N LEU A 228 -0.23 -5.20 -9.65
CA LEU A 228 0.40 -6.45 -9.29
C LEU A 228 -0.43 -7.67 -9.71
N MET A 229 -1.73 -7.68 -9.43
CA MET A 229 -2.63 -8.73 -9.88
C MET A 229 -2.55 -8.90 -11.41
N THR A 230 -2.59 -7.77 -12.13
CA THR A 230 -2.48 -7.73 -13.59
C THR A 230 -1.14 -8.29 -14.08
N GLU A 231 -0.01 -7.86 -13.47
CA GLU A 231 1.33 -8.39 -13.79
C GLU A 231 1.38 -9.92 -13.65
N MET A 232 0.76 -10.45 -12.60
CA MET A 232 0.73 -11.88 -12.30
C MET A 232 -0.13 -12.66 -13.29
N LEU A 233 -1.33 -12.16 -13.60
CA LEU A 233 -2.23 -12.73 -14.62
C LEU A 233 -1.60 -12.73 -16.02
N GLU A 234 -0.93 -11.65 -16.41
CA GLU A 234 -0.21 -11.56 -17.69
C GLU A 234 0.98 -12.51 -17.79
N GLY A 235 1.59 -12.85 -16.65
CA GLY A 235 2.68 -13.82 -16.55
C GLY A 235 2.25 -15.27 -16.84
N LEU A 236 0.96 -15.57 -16.73
CA LEU A 236 0.39 -16.90 -17.01
C LEU A 236 0.10 -17.09 -18.50
N SER A 237 0.11 -18.36 -18.95
CA SER A 237 -0.45 -18.65 -20.27
C SER A 237 -1.97 -18.43 -20.27
N ASP A 238 -2.54 -18.05 -21.41
CA ASP A 238 -3.99 -17.77 -21.51
C ASP A 238 -4.87 -18.93 -21.00
N ARG A 239 -4.39 -20.17 -21.12
CA ARG A 239 -5.08 -21.35 -20.62
C ARG A 239 -4.98 -21.49 -19.11
N GLU A 240 -3.83 -21.22 -18.52
CA GLU A 240 -3.63 -21.25 -17.08
C GLU A 240 -4.47 -20.15 -16.42
N ALA A 241 -4.39 -18.91 -16.93
CA ALA A 241 -5.20 -17.79 -16.46
C ALA A 241 -6.71 -18.09 -16.57
N SER A 242 -7.18 -18.59 -17.72
CA SER A 242 -8.58 -18.96 -17.91
C SER A 242 -9.03 -20.12 -17.01
N THR A 243 -8.13 -21.05 -16.66
CA THR A 243 -8.47 -22.15 -15.74
C THR A 243 -8.55 -21.62 -14.31
N MET A 244 -7.62 -20.75 -13.92
CA MET A 244 -7.59 -20.11 -12.60
C MET A 244 -8.85 -19.27 -12.36
N LEU A 245 -9.19 -18.37 -13.30
CA LEU A 245 -10.43 -17.58 -13.26
C LEU A 245 -11.70 -18.43 -13.23
N ALA A 246 -11.66 -19.68 -13.71
CA ALA A 246 -12.82 -20.56 -13.73
C ALA A 246 -12.99 -21.34 -12.42
N THR A 247 -11.97 -21.35 -11.57
CA THR A 247 -11.98 -21.93 -10.22
C THR A 247 -12.38 -20.91 -9.16
N MET A 248 -12.21 -19.61 -9.45
CA MET A 248 -12.61 -18.51 -8.56
C MET A 248 -14.12 -18.36 -8.46
N ASP A 249 -14.55 -17.67 -7.41
CA ASP A 249 -15.91 -17.17 -7.31
C ASP A 249 -16.22 -16.15 -8.42
N PRO A 250 -17.48 -16.12 -8.92
CA PRO A 250 -17.81 -15.37 -10.13
C PRO A 250 -17.56 -13.85 -10.03
N ASP A 251 -17.75 -13.29 -8.85
CA ASP A 251 -17.50 -11.90 -8.44
C ASP A 251 -16.01 -11.58 -8.44
N ASP A 252 -15.18 -12.36 -7.74
CA ASP A 252 -13.72 -12.23 -7.78
C ASP A 252 -13.17 -12.30 -9.21
N ALA A 253 -13.66 -13.28 -9.98
CA ALA A 253 -13.26 -13.45 -11.37
C ALA A 253 -13.71 -12.26 -12.24
N ALA A 254 -14.85 -11.62 -11.93
CA ALA A 254 -15.32 -10.44 -12.62
C ALA A 254 -14.42 -9.23 -12.33
N ALA A 255 -14.06 -9.01 -11.05
CA ALA A 255 -13.15 -7.95 -10.62
C ALA A 255 -11.79 -8.07 -11.33
N LEU A 256 -11.17 -9.25 -11.32
CA LEU A 256 -9.88 -9.47 -11.99
C LEU A 256 -9.95 -9.33 -13.53
N ILE A 257 -11.10 -9.60 -14.14
CA ILE A 257 -11.27 -9.44 -15.60
C ILE A 257 -11.38 -7.97 -15.98
N GLU A 258 -11.88 -7.12 -15.09
CA GLU A 258 -12.07 -5.69 -15.31
C GLU A 258 -10.74 -4.94 -15.44
N GLU A 259 -9.75 -5.34 -14.66
CA GLU A 259 -8.38 -4.81 -14.72
C GLU A 259 -7.65 -5.14 -16.03
N LEU A 260 -8.15 -6.12 -16.79
CA LEU A 260 -7.52 -6.56 -18.04
C LEU A 260 -7.97 -5.74 -19.24
N ASP A 261 -7.11 -5.67 -20.25
CA ASP A 261 -7.50 -5.11 -21.53
C ASP A 261 -8.62 -5.93 -22.19
N TYR A 262 -9.57 -5.24 -22.81
CA TYR A 262 -10.76 -5.85 -23.41
C TYR A 262 -10.45 -7.05 -24.34
N GLU A 263 -9.34 -7.00 -25.10
CA GLU A 263 -8.96 -8.09 -26.00
C GLU A 263 -8.53 -9.35 -25.23
N LYS A 264 -7.81 -9.20 -24.12
CA LYS A 264 -7.40 -10.30 -23.25
C LYS A 264 -8.57 -10.83 -22.44
N ALA A 265 -9.37 -9.98 -21.82
CA ALA A 265 -10.58 -10.35 -21.09
C ALA A 265 -11.49 -11.25 -21.94
N GLU A 266 -11.84 -10.81 -23.16
CA GLU A 266 -12.67 -11.56 -24.09
C GLU A 266 -12.02 -12.88 -24.54
N LYS A 267 -10.69 -12.93 -24.62
CA LYS A 267 -9.96 -14.15 -24.96
C LYS A 267 -10.00 -15.17 -23.82
N LEU A 268 -9.83 -14.72 -22.57
CA LEU A 268 -9.89 -15.60 -21.39
C LEU A 268 -11.30 -16.16 -21.22
N LEU A 269 -12.34 -15.32 -21.27
CA LEU A 269 -13.74 -15.73 -21.19
C LEU A 269 -14.12 -16.80 -22.23
N ARG A 270 -13.61 -16.71 -23.45
CA ARG A 270 -13.84 -17.71 -24.51
C ARG A 270 -13.15 -19.05 -24.29
N LEU A 271 -12.10 -19.07 -23.49
CA LEU A 271 -11.36 -20.30 -23.15
C LEU A 271 -12.02 -21.05 -21.98
N MET A 272 -12.89 -20.37 -21.22
CA MET A 272 -13.64 -20.92 -20.09
C MET A 272 -14.81 -21.80 -20.54
N GLY A 273 -15.39 -22.52 -19.58
CA GLY A 273 -16.65 -23.23 -19.77
C GLY A 273 -17.83 -22.28 -19.92
N VAL A 274 -18.87 -22.71 -20.65
CA VAL A 274 -20.04 -21.88 -20.97
C VAL A 274 -20.83 -21.47 -19.70
N LYS A 275 -20.76 -22.27 -18.63
CA LYS A 275 -21.47 -22.00 -17.38
C LYS A 275 -20.77 -20.85 -16.63
N GLU A 276 -19.46 -20.97 -16.48
CA GLU A 276 -18.57 -20.04 -15.78
C GLU A 276 -18.51 -18.71 -16.54
N GLU A 277 -18.31 -18.76 -17.86
CA GLU A 277 -18.34 -17.57 -18.74
C GLU A 277 -19.65 -16.79 -18.58
N LYS A 278 -20.79 -17.50 -18.54
CA LYS A 278 -22.10 -16.86 -18.42
C LYS A 278 -22.30 -16.23 -17.03
N ALA A 279 -21.82 -16.88 -15.97
CA ALA A 279 -21.88 -16.35 -14.62
C ALA A 279 -21.15 -15.00 -14.53
N ILE A 280 -19.90 -14.96 -14.97
CA ILE A 280 -19.06 -13.76 -14.95
C ILE A 280 -19.62 -12.66 -15.87
N ARG A 281 -20.02 -13.00 -17.09
CA ARG A 281 -20.58 -12.01 -18.04
C ARG A 281 -21.88 -11.36 -17.55
N ASN A 282 -22.65 -12.05 -16.70
CA ASN A 282 -23.84 -11.44 -16.11
C ASN A 282 -23.44 -10.35 -15.10
N LEU A 283 -22.40 -10.57 -14.30
CA LEU A 283 -21.89 -9.61 -13.31
C LEU A 283 -21.24 -8.40 -13.99
N LEU A 284 -20.41 -8.64 -15.02
CA LEU A 284 -19.85 -7.59 -15.88
C LEU A 284 -20.90 -6.74 -16.63
N GLY A 285 -22.18 -7.13 -16.59
CA GLY A 285 -23.29 -6.39 -17.18
C GLY A 285 -23.89 -5.32 -16.28
N TYR A 286 -23.61 -5.35 -14.97
CA TYR A 286 -24.04 -4.32 -14.02
C TYR A 286 -23.09 -3.12 -14.05
N GLU A 287 -23.51 -1.96 -13.55
CA GLU A 287 -22.60 -0.82 -13.42
C GLU A 287 -21.55 -1.12 -12.33
N GLU A 288 -20.38 -0.49 -12.44
CA GLU A 288 -19.34 -0.54 -11.40
C GLU A 288 -19.91 0.03 -10.08
N ASP A 289 -19.37 -0.41 -8.93
CA ASP A 289 -19.79 0.03 -7.59
C ASP A 289 -21.26 -0.21 -7.23
N THR A 290 -21.90 -1.22 -7.84
CA THR A 290 -23.29 -1.59 -7.56
C THR A 290 -23.43 -2.94 -6.88
N ALA A 291 -24.55 -3.15 -6.18
CA ALA A 291 -24.91 -4.43 -5.58
C ALA A 291 -24.88 -5.60 -6.58
N GLY A 292 -25.21 -5.35 -7.85
CA GLY A 292 -25.15 -6.35 -8.92
C GLY A 292 -23.73 -6.69 -9.37
N ARG A 293 -22.77 -5.79 -9.14
CA ARG A 293 -21.35 -5.97 -9.45
C ARG A 293 -20.65 -6.82 -8.40
N ILE A 294 -20.89 -6.52 -7.13
CA ILE A 294 -20.27 -7.18 -5.97
C ILE A 294 -21.06 -8.40 -5.45
N MET A 295 -22.02 -8.92 -6.23
CA MET A 295 -22.78 -10.11 -5.83
C MET A 295 -22.23 -11.39 -6.45
N THR A 296 -22.23 -12.45 -5.66
CA THR A 296 -22.11 -13.80 -6.16
C THR A 296 -23.47 -14.38 -6.55
N ASN A 297 -23.49 -15.19 -7.61
CA ASN A 297 -24.67 -15.98 -7.99
C ASN A 297 -24.73 -17.35 -7.30
N GLN A 298 -23.78 -17.63 -6.39
CA GLN A 298 -23.68 -18.87 -5.63
C GLN A 298 -24.50 -18.77 -4.33
N PHE A 299 -25.81 -19.00 -4.41
CA PHE A 299 -26.69 -19.00 -3.24
C PHE A 299 -27.65 -20.19 -3.19
N VAL A 300 -28.15 -20.51 -1.99
CA VAL A 300 -29.07 -21.62 -1.77
C VAL A 300 -30.50 -21.11 -1.69
N ALA A 301 -31.32 -21.46 -2.69
CA ALA A 301 -32.75 -21.15 -2.71
C ALA A 301 -33.61 -22.41 -2.93
N LEU A 302 -34.68 -22.55 -2.13
CA LEU A 302 -35.59 -23.69 -2.18
C LEU A 302 -37.06 -23.24 -2.14
N PRO A 303 -38.00 -24.02 -2.71
CA PRO A 303 -39.41 -23.70 -2.60
C PRO A 303 -39.85 -23.65 -1.13
N ALA A 304 -40.67 -22.66 -0.75
CA ALA A 304 -41.15 -22.50 0.62
C ALA A 304 -41.94 -23.72 1.16
N THR A 305 -42.42 -24.60 0.26
CA THR A 305 -43.11 -25.85 0.58
C THR A 305 -42.18 -27.02 0.92
N ALA A 306 -40.89 -26.91 0.65
CA ALA A 306 -39.89 -27.94 0.96
C ALA A 306 -39.76 -28.17 2.47
N THR A 307 -39.21 -29.32 2.84
CA THR A 307 -38.94 -29.68 4.24
C THR A 307 -37.52 -29.30 4.66
N VAL A 308 -37.28 -29.25 5.97
CA VAL A 308 -35.93 -29.09 6.53
C VAL A 308 -35.00 -30.20 6.04
N GLN A 309 -35.49 -31.43 5.90
CA GLN A 309 -34.71 -32.54 5.33
C GLN A 309 -34.26 -32.25 3.89
N ASP A 310 -35.15 -31.75 3.04
CA ASP A 310 -34.82 -31.40 1.66
C ASP A 310 -33.73 -30.31 1.61
N ALA A 311 -33.81 -29.33 2.52
CA ALA A 311 -32.80 -28.28 2.62
C ALA A 311 -31.44 -28.81 3.05
N ILE A 312 -31.40 -29.67 4.08
CA ILE A 312 -30.16 -30.29 4.56
C ILE A 312 -29.55 -31.18 3.47
N ASP A 313 -30.37 -31.93 2.72
CA ASP A 313 -29.87 -32.79 1.65
C ASP A 313 -29.38 -31.99 0.44
N ALA A 314 -30.00 -30.84 0.14
CA ALA A 314 -29.49 -29.90 -0.85
C ALA A 314 -28.11 -29.34 -0.42
N LEU A 315 -27.99 -28.88 0.82
CA LEU A 315 -26.73 -28.34 1.37
C LEU A 315 -25.60 -29.38 1.40
N ARG A 316 -25.90 -30.65 1.69
CA ARG A 316 -24.91 -31.74 1.64
C ARG A 316 -24.42 -32.10 0.24
N GLY A 317 -25.16 -31.68 -0.79
CA GLY A 317 -24.82 -31.94 -2.19
C GLY A 317 -23.99 -30.84 -2.83
N LEU A 318 -23.72 -29.75 -2.11
CA LEU A 318 -22.86 -28.65 -2.56
C LEU A 318 -21.38 -29.06 -2.44
N ASP A 319 -20.55 -28.39 -3.22
CA ASP A 319 -19.09 -28.55 -3.18
C ASP A 319 -18.52 -27.94 -1.87
N GLU A 320 -17.29 -28.32 -1.50
CA GLU A 320 -16.69 -27.89 -0.21
C GLU A 320 -16.35 -26.39 -0.18
N ASP A 321 -16.12 -25.82 -1.35
CA ASP A 321 -15.76 -24.45 -1.72
C ASP A 321 -16.97 -23.57 -2.08
N PHE A 322 -18.20 -23.97 -1.68
CA PHE A 322 -19.38 -23.17 -1.96
C PHE A 322 -19.44 -21.92 -1.06
N GLU A 323 -19.16 -20.76 -1.65
CA GLU A 323 -19.36 -19.38 -1.17
C GLU A 323 -20.02 -19.24 0.22
N SER A 324 -21.36 -19.22 0.27
CA SER A 324 -22.09 -19.02 1.52
C SER A 324 -23.26 -19.98 1.70
N ILE A 325 -23.13 -20.83 2.71
CA ILE A 325 -24.23 -21.69 3.19
C ILE A 325 -24.95 -21.13 4.41
N TYR A 326 -24.60 -19.95 4.91
CA TYR A 326 -25.13 -19.41 6.18
C TYR A 326 -26.64 -19.14 6.16
N TYR A 327 -27.18 -18.81 4.98
CA TYR A 327 -28.58 -18.57 4.74
C TYR A 327 -29.16 -19.47 3.66
N VAL A 328 -30.40 -19.88 3.86
CA VAL A 328 -31.23 -20.55 2.85
C VAL A 328 -32.44 -19.69 2.57
N TYR A 329 -32.58 -19.28 1.32
CA TYR A 329 -33.69 -18.45 0.86
C TYR A 329 -34.87 -19.32 0.43
N THR A 330 -36.08 -18.86 0.72
CA THR A 330 -37.31 -19.53 0.28
C THR A 330 -37.97 -18.76 -0.85
N THR A 331 -38.34 -19.46 -1.91
CA THR A 331 -39.03 -18.89 -3.07
C THR A 331 -40.46 -19.40 -3.21
N ASP A 332 -41.31 -18.62 -3.88
CA ASP A 332 -42.64 -19.06 -4.28
C ASP A 332 -42.64 -19.82 -5.62
N VAL A 333 -43.82 -20.04 -6.20
CA VAL A 333 -43.99 -20.77 -7.47
C VAL A 333 -43.55 -19.93 -8.68
N GLU A 334 -43.57 -18.61 -8.56
CA GLU A 334 -43.15 -17.67 -9.61
C GLU A 334 -41.64 -17.38 -9.52
N GLY A 335 -41.00 -17.75 -8.40
CA GLY A 335 -39.56 -17.61 -8.14
C GLY A 335 -39.24 -16.42 -7.23
N ALA A 336 -40.25 -15.71 -6.72
CA ALA A 336 -40.05 -14.54 -5.89
C ALA A 336 -39.61 -14.92 -4.47
N LEU A 337 -38.74 -14.10 -3.89
CA LEU A 337 -38.22 -14.25 -2.53
C LEU A 337 -39.34 -14.07 -1.49
N THR A 338 -39.56 -15.11 -0.68
CA THR A 338 -40.62 -15.17 0.33
C THR A 338 -40.12 -15.20 1.77
N GLY A 339 -38.86 -15.54 1.98
CA GLY A 339 -38.30 -15.70 3.31
C GLY A 339 -36.84 -16.14 3.32
N VAL A 340 -36.23 -16.09 4.51
CA VAL A 340 -34.85 -16.51 4.76
C VAL A 340 -34.77 -17.36 6.02
N LEU A 341 -33.91 -18.38 6.02
CA LEU A 341 -33.59 -19.21 7.18
C LEU A 341 -32.09 -19.19 7.40
N SER A 342 -31.67 -19.01 8.65
CA SER A 342 -30.27 -19.25 9.03
C SER A 342 -29.99 -20.76 9.15
N MET A 343 -28.74 -21.17 8.96
CA MET A 343 -28.31 -22.54 9.25
C MET A 343 -28.61 -22.97 10.68
N ARG A 344 -28.50 -22.04 11.64
CA ARG A 344 -28.88 -22.27 13.04
C ARG A 344 -30.34 -22.73 13.15
N SER A 345 -31.25 -22.14 12.37
CA SER A 345 -32.66 -22.51 12.37
C SER A 345 -32.88 -23.92 11.82
N LEU A 346 -32.16 -24.29 10.75
CA LEU A 346 -32.26 -25.62 10.14
C LEU A 346 -31.72 -26.73 11.06
N VAL A 347 -30.64 -26.46 11.82
CA VAL A 347 -30.03 -27.43 12.73
C VAL A 347 -30.93 -27.76 13.93
N VAL A 348 -31.74 -26.81 14.40
CA VAL A 348 -32.60 -26.98 15.59
C VAL A 348 -34.00 -27.50 15.22
N ALA A 349 -34.44 -27.31 13.97
CA ALA A 349 -35.77 -27.71 13.51
C ALA A 349 -35.91 -29.22 13.29
N GLU A 350 -37.16 -29.71 13.32
CA GLU A 350 -37.44 -31.11 13.01
C GLU A 350 -37.36 -31.34 11.49
N HIS A 351 -36.82 -32.48 11.06
CA HIS A 351 -36.60 -32.80 9.64
C HIS A 351 -37.86 -32.70 8.76
N THR A 352 -39.04 -32.91 9.35
CA THR A 352 -40.33 -32.88 8.64
C THR A 352 -40.99 -31.51 8.59
N ASP A 353 -40.46 -30.52 9.32
CA ASP A 353 -41.00 -29.16 9.32
C ASP A 353 -40.84 -28.52 7.94
N ARG A 354 -41.76 -27.64 7.56
CA ARG A 354 -41.71 -26.94 6.28
C ARG A 354 -40.96 -25.62 6.40
N LEU A 355 -40.19 -25.27 5.37
CA LEU A 355 -39.38 -24.05 5.38
C LEU A 355 -40.23 -22.79 5.60
N LYS A 356 -41.40 -22.65 4.95
CA LYS A 356 -42.31 -21.50 5.13
C LYS A 356 -42.80 -21.23 6.56
N ASP A 357 -42.76 -22.24 7.43
CA ASP A 357 -43.26 -22.17 8.80
C ASP A 357 -42.14 -21.72 9.75
N LEU A 358 -40.88 -21.82 9.31
CA LEU A 358 -39.67 -21.44 10.04
C LEU A 358 -39.00 -20.17 9.48
N ALA A 359 -39.25 -19.86 8.20
CA ALA A 359 -38.67 -18.72 7.49
C ALA A 359 -39.07 -17.38 8.09
N TYR A 360 -38.09 -16.50 8.23
CA TYR A 360 -38.32 -15.09 8.50
C TYR A 360 -38.79 -14.42 7.22
N ARG A 361 -39.94 -13.74 7.25
CA ARG A 361 -40.63 -13.25 6.04
C ARG A 361 -40.33 -11.79 5.69
N ASP A 362 -39.96 -11.00 6.69
CA ASP A 362 -39.63 -9.58 6.49
C ASP A 362 -38.16 -9.46 6.07
N VAL A 363 -37.80 -10.11 4.96
CA VAL A 363 -36.43 -10.17 4.45
C VAL A 363 -36.01 -8.79 3.97
N VAL A 364 -34.85 -8.33 4.45
CA VAL A 364 -34.15 -7.16 3.92
C VAL A 364 -33.45 -7.60 2.63
N TRP A 365 -33.65 -6.86 1.55
CA TRP A 365 -33.10 -7.14 0.22
C TRP A 365 -32.78 -5.81 -0.47
N VAL A 366 -31.83 -5.85 -1.40
CA VAL A 366 -31.38 -4.68 -2.16
C VAL A 366 -31.60 -4.86 -3.65
N ALA A 367 -31.76 -3.74 -4.36
CA ALA A 367 -31.85 -3.75 -5.82
C ALA A 367 -30.43 -3.87 -6.42
N PRO A 368 -30.28 -4.46 -7.63
CA PRO A 368 -28.96 -4.67 -8.24
C PRO A 368 -28.25 -3.37 -8.66
N ASP A 369 -28.99 -2.28 -8.82
CA ASP A 369 -28.51 -0.93 -9.15
C ASP A 369 -28.27 -0.07 -7.91
N LEU A 370 -28.42 -0.63 -6.71
CA LEU A 370 -28.09 0.08 -5.47
C LEU A 370 -26.58 0.20 -5.34
N ASP A 371 -26.11 1.39 -4.97
CA ASP A 371 -24.73 1.68 -4.64
C ASP A 371 -24.16 0.75 -3.56
N GLN A 372 -22.90 0.32 -3.72
CA GLN A 372 -22.25 -0.63 -2.83
C GLN A 372 -22.08 -0.13 -1.39
N GLU A 373 -21.84 1.17 -1.17
CA GLU A 373 -21.74 1.76 0.17
C GLU A 373 -23.07 1.59 0.91
N LEU A 374 -24.18 1.83 0.22
CA LEU A 374 -25.52 1.67 0.76
C LEU A 374 -25.87 0.20 1.06
N VAL A 375 -25.33 -0.74 0.28
CA VAL A 375 -25.44 -2.19 0.56
C VAL A 375 -24.72 -2.53 1.86
N ALA A 376 -23.45 -2.11 1.99
CA ALA A 376 -22.63 -2.35 3.17
C ALA A 376 -23.25 -1.71 4.44
N ASP A 377 -23.86 -0.55 4.29
CA ASP A 377 -24.63 0.13 5.33
C ASP A 377 -25.84 -0.67 5.82
N GLU A 378 -26.66 -1.18 4.90
CA GLU A 378 -27.83 -1.99 5.26
C GLU A 378 -27.40 -3.30 5.91
N MET A 379 -26.31 -3.92 5.44
CA MET A 379 -25.72 -5.11 6.08
C MET A 379 -25.26 -4.82 7.50
N THR A 380 -24.53 -3.72 7.70
CA THR A 380 -24.02 -3.28 9.01
C THR A 380 -25.16 -2.94 9.97
N LYS A 381 -26.19 -2.24 9.48
CA LYS A 381 -27.37 -1.82 10.28
C LYS A 381 -28.19 -2.99 10.82
N TYR A 382 -28.28 -4.08 10.06
CA TYR A 382 -29.06 -5.26 10.43
C TYR A 382 -28.20 -6.45 10.89
N ASP A 383 -26.88 -6.26 11.07
CA ASP A 383 -25.91 -7.30 11.44
C ASP A 383 -26.02 -8.55 10.52
N LEU A 384 -26.14 -8.34 9.20
CA LEU A 384 -26.33 -9.41 8.22
C LEU A 384 -24.98 -9.97 7.75
N VAL A 385 -24.89 -11.30 7.67
CA VAL A 385 -23.72 -12.02 7.10
C VAL A 385 -23.81 -12.13 5.57
N ALA A 386 -25.02 -11.99 5.01
CA ALA A 386 -25.23 -11.86 3.58
C ALA A 386 -26.59 -11.18 3.34
N ILE A 387 -26.71 -10.46 2.23
CA ILE A 387 -27.93 -9.77 1.82
C ILE A 387 -28.35 -10.21 0.40
N PRO A 388 -29.62 -10.56 0.15
CA PRO A 388 -30.06 -10.96 -1.17
C PRO A 388 -30.26 -9.76 -2.09
N VAL A 389 -29.75 -9.87 -3.31
CA VAL A 389 -29.97 -8.92 -4.41
C VAL A 389 -31.12 -9.41 -5.26
N CYS A 390 -32.15 -8.58 -5.46
CA CYS A 390 -33.36 -8.98 -6.17
C CYS A 390 -33.77 -8.01 -7.28
N ASP A 391 -34.40 -8.54 -8.33
CA ASP A 391 -35.02 -7.73 -9.37
C ASP A 391 -36.31 -7.01 -8.88
N GLU A 392 -36.90 -6.17 -9.75
CA GLU A 392 -38.15 -5.45 -9.45
C GLU A 392 -39.34 -6.36 -9.04
N ASN A 393 -39.31 -7.64 -9.45
CA ASN A 393 -40.33 -8.64 -9.15
C ASN A 393 -39.97 -9.51 -7.93
N ARG A 394 -38.89 -9.18 -7.21
CA ARG A 394 -38.31 -9.94 -6.09
C ARG A 394 -37.75 -11.31 -6.47
N HIS A 395 -37.33 -11.53 -7.72
CA HIS A 395 -36.51 -12.70 -8.03
C HIS A 395 -35.10 -12.48 -7.52
N ILE A 396 -34.58 -13.41 -6.74
CA ILE A 396 -33.20 -13.38 -6.26
C ILE A 396 -32.24 -13.61 -7.43
N LEU A 397 -31.34 -12.64 -7.64
CA LEU A 397 -30.33 -12.65 -8.68
C LEU A 397 -29.00 -13.18 -8.14
N GLY A 398 -28.69 -12.83 -6.90
CA GLY A 398 -27.46 -13.17 -6.20
C GLY A 398 -27.53 -12.77 -4.72
N ILE A 399 -26.39 -12.87 -4.04
CA ILE A 399 -26.19 -12.39 -2.66
C ILE A 399 -24.89 -11.59 -2.60
N VAL A 400 -24.82 -10.62 -1.69
CA VAL A 400 -23.57 -9.97 -1.31
C VAL A 400 -23.18 -10.50 0.06
N THR A 401 -21.91 -10.87 0.24
CA THR A 401 -21.39 -11.41 1.49
C THR A 401 -20.85 -10.30 2.40
N VAL A 402 -20.55 -10.64 3.66
CA VAL A 402 -20.11 -9.64 4.64
C VAL A 402 -18.64 -9.27 4.45
N ASP A 403 -17.87 -10.18 3.90
CA ASP A 403 -16.48 -10.01 3.48
C ASP A 403 -16.39 -9.00 2.34
N ASP A 404 -17.14 -9.18 1.25
CA ASP A 404 -17.22 -8.17 0.18
C ASP A 404 -17.64 -6.79 0.72
N ALA A 405 -18.64 -6.77 1.62
CA ALA A 405 -19.09 -5.53 2.23
C ALA A 405 -18.04 -4.88 3.14
N LEU A 406 -17.15 -5.66 3.76
CA LEU A 406 -16.03 -5.13 4.55
C LEU A 406 -14.96 -4.52 3.66
N ASP A 407 -14.71 -5.12 2.49
CA ASP A 407 -13.76 -4.61 1.51
C ASP A 407 -14.28 -3.30 0.90
N VAL A 408 -15.56 -3.25 0.52
CA VAL A 408 -16.24 -1.99 0.12
C VAL A 408 -16.07 -0.91 1.20
N ILE A 409 -16.32 -1.22 2.48
CA ILE A 409 -16.11 -0.23 3.56
C ILE A 409 -14.66 0.28 3.61
N ALA A 410 -13.68 -0.58 3.34
CA ALA A 410 -12.27 -0.21 3.32
C ALA A 410 -11.91 0.66 2.11
N GLU A 411 -12.43 0.32 0.92
CA GLU A 411 -12.28 1.04 -0.33
C GLU A 411 -12.90 2.44 -0.25
N GLU A 412 -14.17 2.54 0.15
CA GLU A 412 -14.87 3.81 0.35
C GLU A 412 -14.12 4.70 1.36
N HIS A 413 -13.59 4.10 2.44
CA HIS A 413 -12.77 4.85 3.39
C HIS A 413 -11.45 5.34 2.80
N ALA A 414 -10.83 4.56 1.91
CA ALA A 414 -9.60 4.94 1.22
C ALA A 414 -9.85 6.07 0.22
N GLU A 415 -10.97 6.03 -0.50
CA GLU A 415 -11.42 7.11 -1.38
C GLU A 415 -11.68 8.38 -0.58
N ASP A 416 -12.44 8.30 0.52
CA ASP A 416 -12.72 9.41 1.42
C ASP A 416 -11.44 10.09 1.91
N LEU A 417 -10.42 9.31 2.26
CA LEU A 417 -9.11 9.80 2.65
C LEU A 417 -8.40 10.51 1.48
N GLN A 418 -8.48 9.94 0.27
CA GLN A 418 -7.93 10.53 -0.95
C GLN A 418 -8.60 11.90 -1.25
N ILE A 419 -9.93 11.97 -1.14
CA ILE A 419 -10.73 13.20 -1.23
C ILE A 419 -10.29 14.18 -0.15
N ALA A 420 -10.14 13.74 1.11
CA ALA A 420 -9.63 14.56 2.21
C ALA A 420 -8.21 15.13 1.93
N GLY A 421 -7.49 14.57 0.96
CA GLY A 421 -6.15 14.96 0.55
C GLY A 421 -5.05 14.27 1.36
N VAL A 422 -5.39 13.13 1.97
CA VAL A 422 -4.46 12.16 2.52
C VAL A 422 -4.31 11.07 1.46
N SER A 423 -3.21 11.07 0.71
CA SER A 423 -2.94 9.96 -0.20
C SER A 423 -2.66 8.71 0.62
N VAL A 424 -3.44 7.64 0.41
CA VAL A 424 -3.27 6.34 1.08
C VAL A 424 -2.03 5.58 0.56
N SER A 425 -1.56 5.91 -0.64
CA SER A 425 -0.36 5.28 -1.22
C SER A 425 0.93 5.86 -0.62
N GLU A 426 1.37 5.35 0.54
CA GLU A 426 2.75 5.57 1.01
C GLU A 426 3.26 4.62 2.12
N ASN A 427 2.79 3.38 2.24
CA ASN A 427 3.30 2.47 3.30
C ASN A 427 4.46 1.54 2.94
N ASN A 428 4.86 1.31 1.67
CA ASN A 428 5.82 0.22 1.38
C ASN A 428 7.09 0.49 0.54
N ALA A 429 7.55 1.74 0.29
CA ALA A 429 8.74 1.94 -0.57
C ALA A 429 9.78 3.00 -0.15
N GLY A 430 10.50 2.78 0.96
CA GLY A 430 11.88 3.32 1.13
C GLY A 430 12.00 4.79 1.56
N GLU A 431 12.17 4.99 2.87
CA GLU A 431 12.20 6.25 3.65
C GLU A 431 12.98 7.48 3.10
N SER A 432 13.87 7.37 2.12
CA SER A 432 14.73 8.50 1.71
C SER A 432 14.23 9.34 0.53
N THR A 433 13.39 8.79 -0.36
CA THR A 433 12.86 9.53 -1.52
C THR A 433 11.58 10.32 -1.15
N HIS A 434 10.91 9.92 -0.07
CA HIS A 434 9.63 10.46 0.38
C HIS A 434 9.69 11.86 1.02
N ALA A 435 10.79 12.26 1.64
CA ALA A 435 10.81 13.54 2.37
C ALA A 435 10.62 14.76 1.44
N PHE A 436 11.15 14.70 0.21
CA PHE A 436 11.03 15.79 -0.76
C PHE A 436 9.69 15.76 -1.50
N SER A 437 9.19 14.57 -1.89
CA SER A 437 7.85 14.43 -2.48
C SER A 437 6.77 14.85 -1.48
N TRP A 438 6.86 14.36 -0.24
CA TRP A 438 5.98 14.76 0.86
C TRP A 438 6.01 16.28 1.11
N PHE A 439 7.21 16.88 1.15
CA PHE A 439 7.33 18.34 1.31
C PHE A 439 6.72 19.10 0.13
N ALA A 440 6.97 18.67 -1.11
CA ALA A 440 6.45 19.31 -2.31
C ALA A 440 4.92 19.18 -2.42
N GLN A 441 4.37 18.00 -2.13
CA GLN A 441 2.94 17.72 -2.17
C GLN A 441 2.17 18.44 -1.05
N ARG A 442 2.80 18.66 0.11
CA ARG A 442 2.13 19.24 1.29
C ARG A 442 2.40 20.74 1.50
N GLN A 443 3.46 21.29 0.91
CA GLN A 443 3.88 22.70 1.05
C GLN A 443 3.90 23.47 -0.28
N TYR A 444 3.16 23.04 -1.30
CA TYR A 444 3.08 23.76 -2.59
C TYR A 444 2.63 25.22 -2.44
N TRP A 445 1.86 25.57 -1.39
CA TRP A 445 1.41 26.93 -1.14
C TRP A 445 2.58 27.91 -0.93
N VAL A 446 3.73 27.43 -0.43
CA VAL A 446 4.96 28.21 -0.29
C VAL A 446 5.53 28.54 -1.67
N LEU A 447 5.48 27.60 -2.61
CA LEU A 447 5.92 27.82 -3.99
C LEU A 447 5.00 28.81 -4.70
N VAL A 448 3.68 28.67 -4.55
CA VAL A 448 2.70 29.64 -5.07
C VAL A 448 2.94 31.03 -4.48
N TRP A 449 3.18 31.12 -3.17
CA TRP A 449 3.52 32.38 -2.50
C TRP A 449 4.82 32.98 -3.04
N ALA A 450 5.87 32.19 -3.23
CA ALA A 450 7.15 32.66 -3.76
C ALA A 450 7.01 33.21 -5.18
N ILE A 451 6.27 32.51 -6.06
CA ILE A 451 6.00 32.96 -7.43
C ILE A 451 5.18 34.26 -7.42
N ALA A 452 4.12 34.32 -6.61
CA ALA A 452 3.30 35.51 -6.49
C ALA A 452 4.09 36.69 -5.90
N ALA A 453 4.98 36.45 -4.95
CA ALA A 453 5.86 37.48 -4.40
C ALA A 453 6.79 38.06 -5.48
N CYS A 454 7.37 37.21 -6.33
CA CYS A 454 8.14 37.65 -7.49
C CYS A 454 7.29 38.46 -8.48
N ALA A 455 6.04 38.06 -8.73
CA ALA A 455 5.13 38.80 -9.60
C ALA A 455 4.78 40.19 -9.02
N ILE A 456 4.47 40.27 -7.73
CA ILE A 456 4.24 41.55 -7.03
C ILE A 456 5.48 42.44 -7.12
N ALA A 457 6.67 41.89 -6.86
CA ALA A 457 7.92 42.64 -6.98
C ALA A 457 8.14 43.16 -8.41
N ALA A 458 7.83 42.37 -9.44
CA ALA A 458 7.94 42.79 -10.84
C ALA A 458 6.93 43.89 -11.23
N ILE A 459 5.75 43.93 -10.61
CA ILE A 459 4.74 44.98 -10.85
C ILE A 459 5.14 46.30 -10.18
N VAL A 460 5.73 46.23 -8.97
CA VAL A 460 5.98 47.41 -8.12
C VAL A 460 7.36 48.05 -8.41
N VAL A 461 8.36 47.27 -8.80
CA VAL A 461 9.72 47.78 -9.03
C VAL A 461 9.86 48.37 -10.44
N THR A 462 10.29 49.63 -10.53
CA THR A 462 10.55 50.29 -11.81
C THR A 462 11.77 49.67 -12.52
N PRO A 463 11.76 49.50 -13.86
CA PRO A 463 12.88 48.89 -14.59
C PRO A 463 14.21 49.63 -14.36
N PHE A 464 15.29 48.88 -14.15
CA PHE A 464 16.63 49.41 -13.85
C PHE A 464 17.15 50.43 -14.89
N GLU A 465 16.72 50.33 -16.14
CA GLU A 465 17.05 51.30 -17.21
C GLU A 465 16.56 52.72 -16.91
N SER A 466 15.46 52.87 -16.16
CA SER A 466 14.93 54.18 -15.72
C SER A 466 15.71 54.80 -14.55
N LEU A 467 16.47 53.98 -13.81
CA LEU A 467 17.29 54.39 -12.65
C LEU A 467 18.69 54.87 -13.04
N GLY A 468 19.17 54.56 -14.25
CA GLY A 468 20.52 54.88 -14.72
C GLY A 468 20.85 56.37 -14.85
N HIS A 469 19.84 57.25 -14.77
CA HIS A 469 20.01 58.71 -14.79
C HIS A 469 20.10 59.35 -13.39
N MET A 470 19.96 58.56 -12.31
CA MET A 470 19.96 59.03 -10.93
C MET A 470 21.21 58.49 -10.22
N GLY A 471 21.99 59.36 -9.57
CA GLY A 471 23.21 58.95 -8.85
C GLY A 471 22.94 57.89 -7.77
N GLU A 472 24.00 57.18 -7.31
CA GLU A 472 23.92 56.01 -6.41
C GLU A 472 23.04 56.22 -5.16
N ALA A 473 23.03 57.43 -4.59
CA ALA A 473 22.22 57.75 -3.41
C ALA A 473 20.71 57.78 -3.72
N GLY A 474 20.30 58.33 -4.86
CA GLY A 474 18.90 58.39 -5.27
C GLY A 474 18.37 57.03 -5.72
N ALA A 475 19.20 56.23 -6.39
CA ALA A 475 18.86 54.85 -6.72
C ALA A 475 18.64 54.00 -5.45
N ARG A 476 19.49 54.19 -4.42
CA ARG A 476 19.37 53.45 -3.16
C ARG A 476 18.09 53.81 -2.39
N GLU A 477 17.72 55.09 -2.34
CA GLU A 477 16.51 55.57 -1.66
C GLU A 477 15.23 55.05 -2.33
N ILE A 478 15.17 55.08 -3.68
CA ILE A 478 14.05 54.54 -4.46
C ILE A 478 13.94 53.03 -4.29
N VAL A 479 15.05 52.30 -4.36
CA VAL A 479 15.06 50.83 -4.17
C VAL A 479 14.61 50.45 -2.75
N THR A 480 15.03 51.20 -1.71
CA THR A 480 14.56 50.94 -0.34
C THR A 480 13.09 51.29 -0.15
N GLY A 481 12.58 52.35 -0.76
CA GLY A 481 11.18 52.74 -0.68
C GLY A 481 10.24 51.79 -1.45
N GLN A 482 10.57 51.48 -2.70
CA GLN A 482 9.81 50.53 -3.53
C GLN A 482 9.89 49.10 -2.99
N GLY A 483 11.05 48.68 -2.47
CA GLY A 483 11.21 47.37 -1.83
C GLY A 483 10.32 47.22 -0.59
N MET A 484 10.24 48.26 0.24
CA MET A 484 9.37 48.26 1.41
C MET A 484 7.88 48.23 1.04
N MET A 485 7.49 48.84 -0.08
CA MET A 485 6.12 48.81 -0.61
C MET A 485 5.75 47.42 -1.16
N ALA A 486 6.65 46.75 -1.88
CA ALA A 486 6.42 45.41 -2.40
C ALA A 486 6.31 44.35 -1.29
N LEU A 487 7.01 44.54 -0.17
CA LEU A 487 6.97 43.60 0.97
C LEU A 487 5.63 43.59 1.72
N MET A 488 4.85 44.68 1.69
CA MET A 488 3.57 44.77 2.41
C MET A 488 2.53 43.73 1.95
N PRO A 489 2.13 43.66 0.66
CA PRO A 489 1.21 42.63 0.20
C PRO A 489 1.84 41.23 0.31
N VAL A 490 3.15 41.08 0.06
CA VAL A 490 3.84 39.78 0.17
C VAL A 490 3.73 39.19 1.58
N ALA A 491 3.80 40.03 2.62
CA ALA A 491 3.68 39.59 4.01
C ALA A 491 2.25 39.20 4.41
N ILE A 492 1.23 39.78 3.78
CA ILE A 492 -0.20 39.52 4.08
C ILE A 492 -0.71 38.31 3.30
N MET A 493 -0.15 38.06 2.12
CA MET A 493 -0.56 36.99 1.22
C MET A 493 -0.70 35.60 1.87
N PRO A 494 0.20 35.13 2.75
CA PRO A 494 0.05 33.83 3.42
C PRO A 494 -1.29 33.68 4.16
N VAL A 495 -1.84 34.76 4.73
CA VAL A 495 -3.15 34.73 5.41
C VAL A 495 -4.27 34.39 4.41
N VAL A 496 -4.22 34.95 3.20
CA VAL A 496 -5.19 34.69 2.13
C VAL A 496 -5.07 33.25 1.63
N LEU A 497 -3.84 32.77 1.42
CA LEU A 497 -3.60 31.39 0.97
C LEU A 497 -4.06 30.37 2.02
N LEU A 498 -3.75 30.60 3.30
CA LEU A 498 -4.21 29.74 4.40
C LEU A 498 -5.74 29.77 4.53
N ALA A 499 -6.38 30.93 4.38
CA ALA A 499 -7.82 31.04 4.37
C ALA A 499 -8.45 30.21 3.24
N SER A 500 -7.84 30.22 2.05
CA SER A 500 -8.23 29.39 0.92
C SER A 500 -8.06 27.89 1.20
N MET A 501 -6.94 27.47 1.78
CA MET A 501 -6.73 26.06 2.14
C MET A 501 -7.78 25.58 3.16
N ARG A 502 -8.07 26.40 4.18
CA ARG A 502 -9.10 26.09 5.19
C ARG A 502 -10.50 26.04 4.61
N MET A 503 -10.80 26.92 3.65
CA MET A 503 -12.07 26.88 2.91
C MET A 503 -12.23 25.54 2.19
N VAL A 504 -11.20 25.08 1.47
CA VAL A 504 -11.27 23.80 0.75
C VAL A 504 -11.37 22.63 1.73
N SER A 505 -10.61 22.63 2.85
CA SER A 505 -10.80 21.61 3.90
C SER A 505 -12.23 21.59 4.46
N PHE A 506 -12.85 22.75 4.65
CA PHE A 506 -14.23 22.84 5.11
C PHE A 506 -15.23 22.29 4.09
N VAL A 507 -15.02 22.60 2.79
CA VAL A 507 -15.83 22.04 1.69
C VAL A 507 -15.73 20.52 1.70
N LYS A 508 -14.51 19.97 1.76
CA LYS A 508 -14.27 18.53 1.78
C LYS A 508 -14.94 17.86 2.98
N ASN A 509 -14.72 18.36 4.19
CA ASN A 509 -15.35 17.77 5.37
C ASN A 509 -16.89 17.83 5.31
N SER A 510 -17.45 18.90 4.74
CA SER A 510 -18.92 19.01 4.60
C SER A 510 -19.48 18.12 3.50
N TYR A 511 -18.64 17.67 2.57
CA TYR A 511 -18.97 16.70 1.53
C TYR A 511 -18.97 15.30 2.14
N LEU A 512 -17.90 14.93 2.84
CA LEU A 512 -17.78 13.64 3.54
C LEU A 512 -18.83 13.45 4.67
N GLU A 513 -19.28 14.53 5.32
CA GLU A 513 -20.37 14.46 6.30
C GLU A 513 -21.77 14.38 5.65
N TYR A 514 -21.87 14.55 4.32
CA TYR A 514 -23.14 14.48 3.62
C TYR A 514 -23.50 13.02 3.37
N ASP A 515 -24.36 12.49 4.23
CA ASP A 515 -24.92 11.14 4.11
C ASP A 515 -25.98 11.14 2.98
N GLU A 516 -25.77 10.39 1.90
CA GLU A 516 -26.70 10.27 0.77
C GLU A 516 -28.04 9.60 1.15
N ARG A 517 -28.15 9.05 2.37
CA ARG A 517 -29.30 8.27 2.85
C ARG A 517 -30.66 8.96 2.83
N ASP A 518 -30.72 10.28 2.61
CA ASP A 518 -31.98 11.00 2.50
C ASP A 518 -32.16 11.55 1.08
N ASP A 519 -33.35 11.35 0.48
CA ASP A 519 -33.89 12.04 -0.72
C ASP A 519 -33.96 13.58 -0.57
N GLU A 520 -33.14 14.18 0.29
CA GLU A 520 -33.04 15.59 0.55
C GLU A 520 -32.34 16.31 -0.63
N PRO A 521 -32.88 17.46 -1.06
CA PRO A 521 -32.26 18.23 -2.12
C PRO A 521 -30.89 18.75 -1.67
N LYS A 522 -29.86 18.47 -2.49
CA LYS A 522 -28.46 18.91 -2.28
C LYS A 522 -28.41 20.36 -1.74
N PRO A 523 -27.81 20.61 -0.56
CA PRO A 523 -28.03 21.82 0.23
C PRO A 523 -27.21 23.04 -0.24
N TYR A 524 -27.10 23.27 -1.56
CA TYR A 524 -26.23 24.31 -2.14
C TYR A 524 -26.46 25.71 -1.56
N LEU A 525 -27.72 26.11 -1.38
CA LEU A 525 -28.07 27.43 -0.85
C LEU A 525 -27.72 27.56 0.64
N GLY A 526 -28.03 26.52 1.43
CA GLY A 526 -27.69 26.47 2.85
C GLY A 526 -26.18 26.49 3.08
N PHE A 527 -25.46 25.72 2.26
CA PHE A 527 -24.01 25.66 2.25
C PHE A 527 -23.38 27.02 1.92
N PHE A 528 -23.84 27.67 0.85
CA PHE A 528 -23.38 29.01 0.46
C PHE A 528 -23.57 30.05 1.58
N LEU A 529 -24.73 30.06 2.23
CA LEU A 529 -24.99 30.99 3.34
C LEU A 529 -24.06 30.74 4.54
N LYS A 530 -23.83 29.47 4.88
CA LYS A 530 -22.92 29.05 5.96
C LYS A 530 -21.47 29.47 5.65
N THR A 531 -20.96 29.16 4.46
CA THR A 531 -19.58 29.50 4.09
C THR A 531 -19.37 30.99 3.93
N ALA A 532 -20.32 31.72 3.32
CA ALA A 532 -20.24 33.16 3.17
C ALA A 532 -20.22 33.86 4.53
N PHE A 533 -21.01 33.40 5.51
CA PHE A 533 -20.96 33.92 6.87
C PHE A 533 -19.60 33.72 7.53
N ILE A 534 -19.01 32.53 7.43
CA ILE A 534 -17.66 32.24 7.94
C ILE A 534 -16.63 33.16 7.26
N GLY A 535 -16.73 33.35 5.94
CA GLY A 535 -15.87 34.25 5.18
C GLY A 535 -15.94 35.71 5.63
N ILE A 536 -17.15 36.22 5.89
CA ILE A 536 -17.36 37.59 6.41
C ILE A 536 -16.72 37.75 7.80
N VAL A 537 -16.90 36.78 8.69
CA VAL A 537 -16.31 36.81 10.02
C VAL A 537 -14.77 36.80 9.94
N LEU A 538 -14.19 35.92 9.13
CA LEU A 538 -12.73 35.84 8.94
C LEU A 538 -12.18 37.13 8.31
N ALA A 539 -12.86 37.68 7.31
CA ALA A 539 -12.49 38.95 6.67
C ALA A 539 -12.56 40.12 7.65
N ALA A 540 -13.56 40.17 8.54
CA ALA A 540 -13.65 41.18 9.59
C ALA A 540 -12.46 41.09 10.57
N VAL A 541 -12.05 39.88 10.96
CA VAL A 541 -10.85 39.68 11.81
C VAL A 541 -9.59 40.17 11.09
N VAL A 542 -9.38 39.79 9.83
CA VAL A 542 -8.22 40.24 9.03
C VAL A 542 -8.20 41.76 8.87
N PHE A 543 -9.35 42.37 8.63
CA PHE A 543 -9.48 43.83 8.55
C PHE A 543 -9.14 44.51 9.88
N LEU A 544 -9.67 44.03 11.01
CA LEU A 544 -9.38 44.56 12.34
C LEU A 544 -7.90 44.42 12.72
N CYS A 545 -7.26 43.30 12.35
CA CYS A 545 -5.82 43.13 12.49
C CYS A 545 -5.05 44.19 11.69
N GLY A 546 -5.47 44.48 10.46
CA GLY A 546 -4.89 45.54 9.64
C GLY A 546 -4.98 46.92 10.29
N GLU A 547 -6.16 47.27 10.82
CA GLU A 547 -6.38 48.53 11.57
C GLU A 547 -5.50 48.63 12.81
N LEU A 548 -5.38 47.54 13.58
CA LEU A 548 -4.52 47.50 14.77
C LEU A 548 -3.04 47.66 14.41
N ILE A 549 -2.57 46.98 13.36
CA ILE A 549 -1.18 47.06 12.91
C ILE A 549 -0.88 48.47 12.38
N ALA A 550 -1.77 49.03 11.57
CA ALA A 550 -1.60 50.39 11.03
C ALA A 550 -1.54 51.45 12.14
N THR A 551 -2.41 51.33 13.15
CA THR A 551 -2.47 52.28 14.27
C THR A 551 -1.33 52.11 15.28
N THR A 552 -0.72 50.92 15.41
CA THR A 552 0.38 50.69 16.36
C THR A 552 1.77 50.88 15.75
N LEU A 553 2.02 50.38 14.54
CA LEU A 553 3.34 50.44 13.89
C LEU A 553 3.59 51.75 13.12
N PHE A 554 2.53 52.41 12.63
CA PHE A 554 2.66 53.60 11.79
C PHE A 554 2.08 54.87 12.41
N ALA A 555 1.73 54.85 13.70
CA ALA A 555 1.19 56.01 14.44
C ALA A 555 2.01 57.30 14.31
N GLU A 556 3.35 57.18 14.17
CA GLU A 556 4.26 58.35 14.14
C GLU A 556 5.19 58.39 12.90
N ALA A 557 5.11 57.41 11.99
CA ALA A 557 6.18 57.15 11.01
C ALA A 557 5.92 57.64 9.57
N ASN A 558 4.73 57.37 8.98
CA ASN A 558 4.39 57.82 7.61
C ASN A 558 2.88 57.58 7.28
N PRO A 559 2.03 58.62 7.10
CA PRO A 559 0.60 58.47 6.83
C PRO A 559 0.27 57.69 5.54
N TRP A 560 1.14 57.78 4.53
CA TRP A 560 0.95 57.09 3.26
C TRP A 560 1.23 55.59 3.38
N ALA A 561 2.28 55.19 4.11
CA ALA A 561 2.60 53.80 4.35
C ALA A 561 1.50 53.09 5.16
N ALA A 562 0.94 53.77 6.17
CA ALA A 562 -0.20 53.26 6.93
C ALA A 562 -1.42 53.01 6.02
N ARG A 563 -1.69 53.91 5.08
CA ARG A 563 -2.80 53.79 4.13
C ARG A 563 -2.60 52.65 3.15
N ALA A 564 -1.40 52.51 2.58
CA ALA A 564 -1.05 51.42 1.67
C ALA A 564 -1.20 50.05 2.36
N LEU A 565 -0.74 49.93 3.61
CA LEU A 565 -0.91 48.71 4.40
C LEU A 565 -2.40 48.39 4.64
N LEU A 566 -3.19 49.38 5.05
CA LEU A 566 -4.64 49.21 5.25
C LEU A 566 -5.33 48.75 3.97
N ASP A 567 -4.95 49.31 2.82
CA ASP A 567 -5.54 48.93 1.54
C ASP A 567 -5.12 47.49 1.13
N CYS A 568 -3.92 47.04 1.49
CA CYS A 568 -3.52 45.62 1.34
C CYS A 568 -4.35 44.68 2.23
N PHE A 569 -4.66 45.07 3.49
CA PHE A 569 -5.52 44.30 4.38
C PHE A 569 -6.99 44.28 3.93
N LYS A 570 -7.50 45.39 3.40
CA LYS A 570 -8.83 45.44 2.76
C LYS A 570 -8.89 44.53 1.54
N GLY A 571 -7.84 44.55 0.72
CA GLY A 571 -7.69 43.65 -0.42
C GLY A 571 -7.73 42.19 0.00
N ALA A 572 -7.00 41.84 1.08
CA ALA A 572 -6.98 40.49 1.62
C ALA A 572 -8.36 40.06 2.15
N ALA A 573 -9.02 40.93 2.91
CA ALA A 573 -10.37 40.70 3.42
C ALA A 573 -11.38 40.50 2.28
N ALA A 574 -11.32 41.30 1.22
CA ALA A 574 -12.18 41.17 0.04
C ALA A 574 -11.97 39.83 -0.69
N VAL A 575 -10.71 39.42 -0.88
CA VAL A 575 -10.41 38.11 -1.48
C VAL A 575 -10.93 36.98 -0.61
N ILE A 576 -10.75 37.04 0.71
CA ILE A 576 -11.24 36.00 1.64
C ILE A 576 -12.77 35.85 1.54
N VAL A 577 -13.53 36.96 1.51
CA VAL A 577 -14.99 36.89 1.33
C VAL A 577 -15.33 36.22 0.00
N ALA A 578 -14.66 36.60 -1.09
CA ALA A 578 -14.90 36.01 -2.40
C ALA A 578 -14.56 34.51 -2.43
N THR A 579 -13.44 34.10 -1.84
CA THR A 579 -13.00 32.69 -1.76
C THR A 579 -14.01 31.83 -0.98
N TYR A 580 -14.53 32.32 0.15
CA TYR A 580 -15.54 31.59 0.92
C TYR A 580 -16.93 31.61 0.27
N ALA A 581 -17.27 32.65 -0.48
CA ALA A 581 -18.48 32.69 -1.29
C ALA A 581 -18.41 31.70 -2.48
N SER A 582 -17.22 31.49 -3.05
CA SER A 582 -17.01 30.51 -4.12
C SER A 582 -16.92 29.07 -3.64
N ALA A 583 -16.94 28.82 -2.32
CA ALA A 583 -16.90 27.46 -1.74
C ALA A 583 -17.99 26.55 -2.30
N VAL A 584 -19.18 27.08 -2.61
CA VAL A 584 -20.30 26.33 -3.20
C VAL A 584 -19.97 25.76 -4.58
N ILE A 585 -19.07 26.40 -5.34
CA ILE A 585 -18.63 25.90 -6.65
C ILE A 585 -17.78 24.65 -6.47
N TYR A 586 -16.86 24.65 -5.50
CA TYR A 586 -16.05 23.48 -5.17
C TYR A 586 -16.92 22.32 -4.66
N PHE A 587 -17.91 22.62 -3.84
CA PHE A 587 -18.90 21.65 -3.36
C PHE A 587 -19.70 21.02 -4.51
N PHE A 588 -20.17 21.84 -5.46
CA PHE A 588 -20.84 21.35 -6.67
C PHE A 588 -19.93 20.51 -7.57
N VAL A 589 -18.64 20.85 -7.66
CA VAL A 589 -17.68 20.09 -8.46
C VAL A 589 -17.45 18.70 -7.87
N LEU A 590 -17.38 18.56 -6.54
CA LEU A 590 -17.24 17.25 -5.88
C LEU A 590 -18.42 16.33 -6.21
N PHE A 591 -19.65 16.74 -5.89
CA PHE A 591 -20.85 15.95 -6.23
C PHE A 591 -20.99 15.60 -7.71
N ARG A 592 -20.55 16.48 -8.61
CA ARG A 592 -20.64 16.22 -10.04
C ARG A 592 -19.59 15.21 -10.52
N SER A 593 -18.47 15.14 -9.81
CA SER A 593 -17.39 14.22 -10.13
C SER A 593 -17.71 12.82 -9.65
N ASP A 594 -18.25 12.75 -8.44
CA ASP A 594 -18.81 11.56 -7.80
C ASP A 594 -19.94 10.92 -8.63
N GLU A 595 -20.94 11.72 -9.06
CA GLU A 595 -21.98 11.28 -10.04
C GLU A 595 -21.42 10.75 -11.38
N LYS A 596 -20.12 10.93 -11.64
CA LYS A 596 -19.46 10.54 -12.88
C LYS A 596 -18.36 9.51 -12.66
N ASP A 597 -18.20 9.06 -11.42
CA ASP A 597 -17.15 8.16 -11.01
C ASP A 597 -15.76 8.67 -11.45
N GLN A 598 -15.41 9.83 -10.92
CA GLN A 598 -14.17 10.54 -11.24
C GLN A 598 -13.44 10.96 -9.98
N ASN A 599 -12.32 10.29 -9.71
CA ASN A 599 -11.43 10.58 -8.59
C ASN A 599 -10.83 11.99 -8.67
N ILE A 600 -11.37 12.93 -7.87
CA ILE A 600 -10.77 14.25 -7.66
C ILE A 600 -9.83 14.20 -6.47
N SER A 601 -8.53 14.23 -6.75
CA SER A 601 -7.55 14.41 -5.69
C SER A 601 -7.82 15.71 -4.91
N GLY A 602 -8.06 15.60 -3.61
CA GLY A 602 -8.27 16.76 -2.73
C GLY A 602 -7.10 17.76 -2.73
N THR A 603 -5.90 17.31 -3.11
CA THR A 603 -4.73 18.17 -3.27
C THR A 603 -4.86 19.11 -4.48
N SER A 604 -5.43 18.63 -5.59
CA SER A 604 -5.66 19.39 -6.82
C SER A 604 -6.69 20.51 -6.61
N LEU A 605 -7.77 20.20 -5.90
CA LEU A 605 -8.81 21.15 -5.50
C LEU A 605 -8.22 22.28 -4.65
N THR A 606 -7.39 21.90 -3.67
CA THR A 606 -6.73 22.85 -2.77
C THR A 606 -5.69 23.70 -3.53
N PHE A 607 -4.92 23.10 -4.45
CA PHE A 607 -3.97 23.81 -5.31
C PHE A 607 -4.68 24.85 -6.19
N ALA A 608 -5.78 24.47 -6.84
CA ALA A 608 -6.57 25.38 -7.68
C ALA A 608 -7.11 26.57 -6.88
N ALA A 609 -7.65 26.35 -5.68
CA ALA A 609 -8.15 27.42 -4.83
C ALA A 609 -7.04 28.36 -4.34
N VAL A 610 -5.89 27.80 -3.94
CA VAL A 610 -4.72 28.57 -3.52
C VAL A 610 -4.18 29.42 -4.68
N LEU A 611 -4.09 28.85 -5.89
CA LEU A 611 -3.63 29.55 -7.09
C LEU A 611 -4.58 30.71 -7.48
N LEU A 612 -5.89 30.46 -7.51
CA LEU A 612 -6.88 31.50 -7.83
C LEU A 612 -6.86 32.63 -6.79
N SER A 613 -6.80 32.28 -5.50
CA SER A 613 -6.69 33.26 -4.42
C SER A 613 -5.39 34.05 -4.49
N ALA A 614 -4.28 33.40 -4.89
CA ALA A 614 -2.99 34.06 -5.10
C ALA A 614 -3.04 35.08 -6.24
N ILE A 615 -3.62 34.71 -7.38
CA ILE A 615 -3.78 35.60 -8.53
C ILE A 615 -4.68 36.78 -8.18
N ALA A 616 -5.84 36.52 -7.57
CA ALA A 616 -6.79 37.56 -7.16
C ALA A 616 -6.15 38.55 -6.19
N TYR A 617 -5.42 38.06 -5.18
CA TYR A 617 -4.73 38.92 -4.23
C TYR A 617 -3.53 39.65 -4.84
N THR A 618 -2.81 39.05 -5.80
CA THR A 618 -1.73 39.74 -6.50
C THR A 618 -2.25 40.98 -7.21
N VAL A 619 -3.39 40.88 -7.90
CA VAL A 619 -4.02 42.00 -8.61
C VAL A 619 -4.59 43.05 -7.63
N ILE A 620 -5.34 42.60 -6.62
CA ILE A 620 -6.02 43.51 -5.67
C ILE A 620 -5.03 44.14 -4.69
N GLY A 621 -4.03 43.39 -4.25
CA GLY A 621 -2.98 43.83 -3.33
C GLY A 621 -1.92 44.72 -3.98
N SER A 622 -1.72 44.64 -5.30
CA SER A 622 -0.82 45.54 -6.03
C SER A 622 -1.47 46.86 -6.45
N LEU A 623 -2.81 46.93 -6.51
CA LEU A 623 -3.56 48.14 -6.89
C LEU A 623 -3.22 49.41 -6.08
N PRO A 624 -3.01 49.34 -4.74
CA PRO A 624 -2.59 50.51 -3.94
C PRO A 624 -1.13 50.93 -4.16
N LEU A 625 -0.34 50.11 -4.87
CA LEU A 625 1.10 50.29 -5.10
C LEU A 625 1.40 50.87 -6.49
N LEU A 626 0.40 50.90 -7.37
CA LEU A 626 0.40 51.57 -8.68
C LEU A 626 -0.12 53.00 -8.54
#